data_AF-A0A7F8QXS3-F1
#
_entry.id   AF-A0A7F8QXS3-F1
#
_cell.length_a   1.000
_cell.length_b   1.000
_cell.length_c   1.000
_cell.angle_alpha   90.00
_cell.angle_beta   90.00
_cell.angle_gamma   90.00
#
_symmetry.space_group_name_H-M   'P 1'
#
loop_
_entity.id
_entity.type
_entity.pdbx_description
1 polymer ?
#
loop_
_entity_poly.entity_id
_entity_poly.type
_entity_poly.pdbx_seq_one_letter_code
_entity_poly.pdbx_strand_id
1 'polypeptide(L)'
;MKFLGKPRTRTAAFLPLCLLFLKILQPGHSQLYSNRYAGDKVIRLIPNTEEEANALKKIYHQLKVDLWQPSSISYVSKGAVTDVHIPQNGSQALLAFLQEANIQYKILIEDLQYTLEKTSSLRPQRNRRYLSGYNYEVYHSLEEIQNWMYHLNKTHPGLIHVFSIGKSYEGRPLYVLKLGRKSRTYKRAVWIDCGIHAREWISPAFCQWFVKEALLTYKSDPTMRKMLNHLYFYIMPVFNVDGYHFSWTSDRFWRKTRSRSSRFRCRGVDANRNWKVKWCDEGASMHPCDDAYCGPFPESEPEVKAVATFLRKHRKHIRAYLSFHAYAQMLLYPYSYKYATIPNFSCVESAAYKAVNALRSVYGVQYRYGPASSTL
;
A
#
# COMPACT_ATOMS: atom_id res chain seq x y z
N MET A 1 -36.84 -90.93 31.43
CA MET A 1 -35.96 -92.12 31.46
C MET A 1 -34.88 -91.91 30.40
N LYS A 2 -33.60 -91.82 30.82
CA LYS A 2 -32.33 -91.81 30.04
C LYS A 2 -32.06 -90.58 29.11
N PHE A 3 -31.07 -89.69 29.34
CA PHE A 3 -29.58 -89.80 29.18
C PHE A 3 -29.17 -90.08 27.70
N LEU A 4 -28.19 -89.47 27.01
CA LEU A 4 -26.98 -88.63 27.21
C LEU A 4 -26.66 -87.96 25.84
N GLY A 5 -26.07 -86.75 25.74
CA GLY A 5 -24.60 -86.61 25.57
C GLY A 5 -24.21 -85.35 24.76
N LYS A 6 -23.20 -84.63 25.27
CA LYS A 6 -22.54 -83.35 24.86
C LYS A 6 -21.55 -83.51 23.66
N PRO A 7 -20.70 -82.52 23.24
CA PRO A 7 -20.73 -81.03 23.25
C PRO A 7 -20.13 -80.38 21.94
N ARG A 8 -19.82 -79.05 21.99
CA ARG A 8 -18.95 -78.19 21.12
C ARG A 8 -19.75 -77.31 20.14
N THR A 9 -19.54 -75.99 19.98
CA THR A 9 -18.43 -75.08 20.35
C THR A 9 -18.96 -73.65 20.30
N ARG A 10 -18.55 -72.80 21.25
CA ARG A 10 -18.75 -71.33 21.20
C ARG A 10 -17.62 -70.71 20.38
N THR A 11 -17.95 -69.85 19.44
CA THR A 11 -17.05 -68.78 18.96
C THR A 11 -17.82 -67.48 18.94
N ALA A 12 -17.57 -66.69 19.99
CA ALA A 12 -18.04 -65.32 20.12
C ALA A 12 -17.11 -64.39 19.33
N ALA A 13 -17.73 -63.33 18.80
CA ALA A 13 -17.11 -62.27 18.03
C ALA A 13 -15.95 -61.59 18.77
N PHE A 14 -14.84 -61.39 18.05
CA PHE A 14 -13.79 -60.43 18.41
C PHE A 14 -13.50 -59.57 17.17
N LEU A 15 -14.02 -58.34 17.19
CA LEU A 15 -13.57 -57.23 16.34
C LEU A 15 -12.28 -56.67 16.97
N PRO A 16 -11.19 -56.49 16.21
CA PRO A 16 -9.98 -55.89 16.76
C PRO A 16 -10.17 -54.38 16.89
N LEU A 17 -9.90 -53.86 18.09
CA LEU A 17 -9.64 -52.45 18.35
C LEU A 17 -8.49 -51.98 17.43
N CYS A 18 -8.80 -51.15 16.44
CA CYS A 18 -7.83 -50.23 15.86
C CYS A 18 -8.07 -48.85 16.46
N LEU A 19 -7.33 -48.56 17.54
CA LEU A 19 -7.08 -47.20 18.03
C LEU A 19 -6.22 -46.47 16.98
N LEU A 20 -6.86 -45.92 15.96
CA LEU A 20 -6.25 -44.90 15.12
C LEU A 20 -6.60 -43.55 15.73
N PHE A 21 -5.57 -42.92 16.30
CA PHE A 21 -5.57 -41.53 16.73
C PHE A 21 -6.23 -40.65 15.66
N LEU A 22 -7.47 -40.22 15.90
CA LEU A 22 -7.97 -39.00 15.30
C LEU A 22 -7.09 -37.87 15.85
N LYS A 23 -6.05 -37.51 15.10
CA LYS A 23 -5.52 -36.15 15.16
C LYS A 23 -6.71 -35.26 14.82
N ILE A 24 -7.32 -34.70 15.85
CA ILE A 24 -8.17 -33.52 15.73
C ILE A 24 -7.26 -32.48 15.09
N LEU A 25 -7.39 -32.31 13.77
CA LEU A 25 -6.86 -31.12 13.10
C LEU A 25 -7.57 -29.95 13.77
N GLN A 26 -6.85 -29.28 14.67
CA GLN A 26 -7.15 -27.90 14.96
C GLN A 26 -7.26 -27.17 13.61
N PRO A 27 -8.20 -26.24 13.42
CA PRO A 27 -8.32 -25.48 12.19
C PRO A 27 -7.06 -24.62 12.04
N GLY A 28 -6.03 -25.22 11.43
CA GLY A 28 -4.75 -24.62 11.16
C GLY A 28 -4.96 -23.61 10.05
N HIS A 29 -4.85 -22.34 10.43
CA HIS A 29 -4.73 -21.15 9.58
C HIS A 29 -5.58 -21.16 8.29
N SER A 30 -6.69 -20.41 8.30
CA SER A 30 -7.27 -19.92 7.06
C SER A 30 -6.17 -19.29 6.20
N GLN A 31 -5.84 -19.92 5.07
CA GLN A 31 -4.83 -19.45 4.12
C GLN A 31 -5.21 -18.03 3.68
N LEU A 32 -4.46 -17.04 4.15
CA LEU A 32 -4.65 -15.66 3.73
C LEU A 32 -4.49 -15.61 2.21
N TYR A 33 -5.49 -15.11 1.50
CA TYR A 33 -5.50 -15.02 0.03
C TYR A 33 -5.52 -16.38 -0.72
N SER A 34 -5.97 -17.47 -0.08
CA SER A 34 -6.25 -18.75 -0.77
C SER A 34 -5.08 -19.28 -1.62
N ASN A 35 -3.85 -19.20 -1.10
CA ASN A 35 -2.62 -19.61 -1.81
C ASN A 35 -2.38 -18.92 -3.16
N ARG A 36 -2.98 -17.75 -3.38
CA ARG A 36 -2.86 -16.98 -4.63
C ARG A 36 -1.41 -16.71 -5.03
N TYR A 37 -0.49 -16.59 -4.07
CA TYR A 37 0.91 -16.23 -4.31
C TYR A 37 1.90 -17.37 -4.04
N ALA A 38 1.42 -18.61 -3.99
CA ALA A 38 2.26 -19.75 -3.63
C ALA A 38 3.37 -19.95 -4.67
N GLY A 39 4.63 -19.92 -4.21
CA GLY A 39 5.78 -20.00 -5.09
C GLY A 39 6.07 -18.75 -5.95
N ASP A 40 5.29 -17.67 -5.78
CA ASP A 40 5.58 -16.39 -6.43
C ASP A 40 6.85 -15.79 -5.84
N LYS A 41 7.66 -15.16 -6.69
CA LYS A 41 8.97 -14.62 -6.34
C LYS A 41 9.01 -13.11 -6.50
N VAL A 42 9.86 -12.46 -5.70
CA VAL A 42 10.29 -11.08 -5.94
C VAL A 42 11.78 -11.07 -6.23
N ILE A 43 12.15 -10.59 -7.42
CA ILE A 43 13.52 -10.60 -7.94
C ILE A 43 13.97 -9.16 -8.18
N ARG A 44 15.15 -8.82 -7.68
CA ARG A 44 15.83 -7.55 -7.92
C ARG A 44 16.86 -7.69 -9.02
N LEU A 45 16.85 -6.72 -9.94
CA LEU A 45 17.80 -6.56 -11.03
C LEU A 45 18.29 -5.12 -11.07
N ILE A 46 19.54 -4.93 -11.50
CA ILE A 46 20.12 -3.61 -11.76
C ILE A 46 20.84 -3.73 -13.11
N PRO A 47 20.23 -3.25 -14.22
CA PRO A 47 20.83 -3.39 -15.54
C PRO A 47 22.15 -2.61 -15.60
N ASN A 48 23.23 -3.23 -16.04
CA ASN A 48 24.54 -2.59 -16.15
C ASN A 48 24.70 -1.84 -17.48
N THR A 49 23.90 -2.19 -18.49
CA THR A 49 23.90 -1.57 -19.82
C THR A 49 22.48 -1.24 -20.29
N GLU A 50 22.37 -0.39 -21.31
CA GLU A 50 21.07 -0.08 -21.93
C GLU A 50 20.55 -1.28 -22.74
N GLU A 51 21.43 -2.13 -23.26
CA GLU A 51 21.07 -3.37 -23.93
C GLU A 51 20.38 -4.34 -22.96
N GLU A 52 20.93 -4.52 -21.75
CA GLU A 52 20.28 -5.31 -20.69
C GLU A 52 18.92 -4.73 -20.32
N ALA A 53 18.83 -3.41 -20.12
CA ALA A 53 17.57 -2.74 -19.79
C ALA A 53 16.51 -2.96 -20.88
N ASN A 54 16.89 -2.83 -22.15
CA ASN A 54 15.99 -3.06 -23.28
C ASN A 54 15.58 -4.53 -23.42
N ALA A 55 16.48 -5.47 -23.12
CA ALA A 55 16.16 -6.89 -23.11
C ALA A 55 15.16 -7.24 -21.99
N LEU A 56 15.33 -6.66 -20.81
CA LEU A 56 14.40 -6.78 -19.68
C LEU A 56 13.01 -6.22 -20.01
N LYS A 57 12.93 -5.04 -20.63
CA LYS A 57 11.64 -4.46 -21.09
C LYS A 57 10.86 -5.42 -21.97
N LYS A 58 11.54 -6.10 -22.91
CA LYS A 58 10.91 -7.06 -23.84
C LYS A 58 10.36 -8.28 -23.10
N ILE A 59 11.16 -8.93 -22.26
CA ILE A 59 10.72 -10.13 -21.53
C ILE A 59 9.62 -9.78 -20.51
N TYR A 60 9.69 -8.61 -19.86
CA TYR A 60 8.65 -8.14 -18.94
C TYR A 60 7.31 -7.91 -19.63
N HIS A 61 7.32 -7.36 -20.84
CA HIS A 61 6.11 -7.21 -21.63
C HIS A 61 5.51 -8.57 -22.03
N GLN A 62 6.35 -9.54 -22.39
CA GLN A 62 5.91 -10.89 -22.75
C GLN A 62 5.32 -11.65 -21.55
N LEU A 63 6.02 -11.61 -20.41
CA LEU A 63 5.62 -12.32 -19.18
C LEU A 63 4.54 -11.57 -18.38
N LYS A 64 4.24 -10.32 -18.74
CA LYS A 64 3.27 -9.45 -18.04
C LYS A 64 3.55 -9.38 -16.54
N VAL A 65 4.79 -9.04 -16.20
CA VAL A 65 5.25 -9.01 -14.81
C VAL A 65 4.62 -7.87 -14.01
N ASP A 66 4.53 -8.04 -12.69
CA ASP A 66 4.16 -6.99 -11.75
C ASP A 66 5.42 -6.25 -11.29
N LEU A 67 5.62 -5.02 -11.76
CA LEU A 67 6.74 -4.21 -11.34
C LEU A 67 6.45 -3.54 -9.99
N TRP A 68 7.30 -3.83 -9.01
CA TRP A 68 7.26 -3.19 -7.69
C TRP A 68 8.07 -1.90 -7.70
N GLN A 69 9.20 -1.89 -8.40
CA GLN A 69 10.02 -0.72 -8.69
C GLN A 69 10.73 -0.93 -10.03
N PRO A 70 10.76 0.04 -10.96
CA PRO A 70 9.91 1.23 -11.00
C PRO A 70 8.45 0.88 -11.31
N SER A 71 7.53 1.85 -11.24
CA SER A 71 6.09 1.63 -11.46
C SER A 71 5.68 1.39 -12.94
N SER A 72 6.61 1.48 -13.88
CA SER A 72 6.36 1.30 -15.33
C SER A 72 7.59 0.73 -16.01
N ILE A 73 7.37 -0.13 -17.02
CA ILE A 73 8.42 -0.72 -17.87
C ILE A 73 9.25 0.39 -18.54
N SER A 74 8.65 1.55 -18.85
CA SER A 74 9.35 2.69 -19.46
C SER A 74 10.55 3.19 -18.64
N TYR A 75 10.49 3.05 -17.32
CA TYR A 75 11.51 3.54 -16.39
C TYR A 75 12.62 2.51 -16.09
N VAL A 76 12.56 1.32 -16.69
CA VAL A 76 13.69 0.38 -16.59
C VAL A 76 14.84 0.92 -17.44
N SER A 77 15.96 1.26 -16.84
CA SER A 77 17.13 1.82 -17.53
C SER A 77 18.42 1.32 -16.91
N LYS A 78 19.56 1.63 -17.53
CA LYS A 78 20.86 1.36 -16.92
C LYS A 78 20.95 1.94 -15.51
N GLY A 79 21.41 1.13 -14.56
CA GLY A 79 21.60 1.48 -13.15
C GLY A 79 20.31 1.58 -12.32
N ALA A 80 19.14 1.44 -12.93
CA ALA A 80 17.87 1.51 -12.21
C ALA A 80 17.61 0.23 -11.41
N VAL A 81 17.31 0.38 -10.12
CA VAL A 81 16.86 -0.75 -9.30
C VAL A 81 15.49 -1.20 -9.78
N THR A 82 15.43 -2.45 -10.24
CA THR A 82 14.23 -3.06 -10.81
C THR A 82 13.82 -4.26 -9.96
N ASP A 83 12.74 -4.11 -9.20
CA ASP A 83 12.15 -5.17 -8.39
C ASP A 83 10.87 -5.67 -9.07
N VAL A 84 10.85 -6.97 -9.34
CA VAL A 84 9.81 -7.63 -10.13
C VAL A 84 9.18 -8.73 -9.31
N HIS A 85 7.87 -8.61 -9.09
CA HIS A 85 7.04 -9.72 -8.65
C HIS A 85 6.60 -10.54 -9.87
N ILE A 86 6.82 -11.85 -9.79
CA ILE A 86 6.49 -12.76 -10.88
C ILE A 86 5.86 -14.05 -10.34
N PRO A 87 4.78 -14.55 -10.97
CA PRO A 87 4.18 -15.81 -10.58
C PRO A 87 5.15 -16.99 -10.70
N GLN A 88 4.93 -18.05 -9.91
CA GLN A 88 5.79 -19.25 -9.91
C GLN A 88 6.15 -19.75 -11.32
N ASN A 89 5.16 -19.91 -12.20
CA ASN A 89 5.37 -20.38 -13.58
C ASN A 89 6.19 -19.39 -14.42
N GLY A 90 5.95 -18.09 -14.25
CA GLY A 90 6.70 -17.04 -14.95
C GLY A 90 8.14 -16.93 -14.46
N SER A 91 8.38 -17.24 -13.19
CA SER A 91 9.71 -17.15 -12.58
C SER A 91 10.72 -18.08 -13.26
N GLN A 92 10.30 -19.28 -13.66
CA GLN A 92 11.18 -20.23 -14.36
C GLN A 92 11.65 -19.66 -15.71
N ALA A 93 10.72 -19.12 -16.50
CA ALA A 93 11.03 -18.52 -17.79
C ALA A 93 11.92 -17.28 -17.65
N LEU A 94 11.64 -16.41 -16.66
CA LEU A 94 12.46 -15.24 -16.41
C LEU A 94 13.88 -15.64 -15.97
N LEU A 95 14.01 -16.58 -15.03
CA LEU A 95 15.32 -17.00 -14.53
C LEU A 95 16.17 -17.65 -15.63
N ALA A 96 15.57 -18.47 -16.50
CA ALA A 96 16.26 -19.05 -17.65
C ALA A 96 16.77 -17.96 -18.61
N PHE A 97 15.92 -16.97 -18.94
CA PHE A 97 16.32 -15.82 -19.75
C PHE A 97 17.47 -15.03 -19.13
N LEU A 98 17.42 -14.77 -17.82
CA LEU A 98 18.48 -14.01 -17.12
C LEU A 98 19.81 -14.76 -17.14
N GLN A 99 19.78 -16.09 -17.00
CA GLN A 99 20.97 -16.94 -17.09
C GLN A 99 21.56 -16.93 -18.49
N GLU A 100 20.75 -17.11 -19.52
CA GLU A 100 21.18 -17.10 -20.93
C GLU A 100 21.77 -15.74 -21.33
N ALA A 101 21.15 -14.65 -20.88
CA ALA A 101 21.61 -13.28 -21.13
C ALA A 101 22.75 -12.83 -20.20
N ASN A 102 23.20 -13.68 -19.27
CA ASN A 102 24.20 -13.36 -18.24
C ASN A 102 23.88 -12.10 -17.41
N ILE A 103 22.59 -11.83 -17.17
CA ILE A 103 22.12 -10.68 -16.38
C ILE A 103 22.10 -11.06 -14.90
N GLN A 104 22.84 -10.32 -14.09
CA GLN A 104 22.91 -10.54 -12.64
C GLN A 104 21.59 -10.17 -11.95
N TYR A 105 21.16 -11.00 -11.01
CA TYR A 105 19.93 -10.79 -10.24
C TYR A 105 20.07 -11.26 -8.79
N LYS A 106 19.16 -10.78 -7.93
CA LYS A 106 19.03 -11.22 -6.55
C LYS A 106 17.58 -11.58 -6.26
N ILE A 107 17.34 -12.79 -5.77
CA ILE A 107 16.01 -13.15 -5.26
C ILE A 107 15.84 -12.47 -3.89
N LEU A 108 14.88 -11.56 -3.78
CA LEU A 108 14.54 -10.87 -2.53
C LEU A 108 13.57 -11.70 -1.69
N ILE A 109 12.58 -12.32 -2.35
CA ILE A 109 11.56 -13.15 -1.72
C ILE A 109 11.43 -14.42 -2.56
N GLU A 110 11.70 -15.55 -1.92
CA GLU A 110 11.67 -16.89 -2.54
C GLU A 110 10.25 -17.46 -2.64
N ASP A 111 9.42 -17.21 -1.63
CA ASP A 111 8.00 -17.55 -1.61
C ASP A 111 7.21 -16.41 -0.95
N LEU A 112 6.41 -15.74 -1.78
CA LEU A 112 5.64 -14.58 -1.38
C LEU A 112 4.46 -14.94 -0.47
N GLN A 113 3.79 -16.07 -0.72
CA GLN A 113 2.70 -16.57 0.12
C GLN A 113 3.20 -16.87 1.54
N TYR A 114 4.31 -17.60 1.65
CA TYR A 114 4.93 -17.92 2.93
C TYR A 114 5.27 -16.64 3.72
N THR A 115 5.80 -15.63 3.04
CA THR A 115 6.17 -14.34 3.64
C THR A 115 4.94 -13.59 4.19
N LEU A 116 3.81 -13.60 3.45
CA LEU A 116 2.56 -12.98 3.88
C LEU A 116 1.94 -13.68 5.09
N GLU A 117 1.96 -15.01 5.11
CA GLU A 117 1.42 -15.82 6.21
C GLU A 117 2.26 -15.67 7.47
N LYS A 118 3.59 -15.70 7.35
CA LYS A 118 4.51 -15.44 8.46
C LYS A 118 4.31 -14.05 9.06
N THR A 119 4.09 -13.02 8.24
CA THR A 119 3.82 -11.67 8.73
C THR A 119 2.48 -11.58 9.45
N SER A 120 1.50 -12.36 9.01
CA SER A 120 0.15 -12.38 9.59
C SER A 120 0.08 -13.16 10.91
N SER A 121 0.84 -14.25 11.03
CA SER A 121 0.92 -15.05 12.26
C SER A 121 1.66 -14.34 13.40
N LEU A 122 2.53 -13.38 13.06
CA LEU A 122 3.20 -12.50 14.02
C LEU A 122 2.34 -11.35 14.54
N ARG A 123 1.07 -11.19 14.08
CA ARG A 123 0.16 -10.18 14.63
C ARG A 123 -0.10 -10.48 16.11
N PRO A 124 0.32 -9.62 17.05
CA PRO A 124 0.10 -9.86 18.47
C PRO A 124 -1.40 -10.03 18.74
N GLN A 125 -1.76 -11.09 19.45
CA GLN A 125 -3.10 -11.23 20.04
C GLN A 125 -3.35 -9.97 20.88
N ARG A 126 -4.35 -9.17 20.45
CA ARG A 126 -4.75 -7.86 20.98
C ARG A 126 -4.26 -7.58 22.42
N ASN A 127 -3.11 -6.93 22.55
CA ASN A 127 -2.65 -6.42 23.84
C ASN A 127 -3.47 -5.18 24.23
N ARG A 128 -4.24 -5.31 25.32
CA ARG A 128 -5.20 -4.34 25.89
C ARG A 128 -4.57 -3.06 26.50
N ARG A 129 -3.38 -2.62 26.06
CA ARG A 129 -2.61 -1.54 26.75
C ARG A 129 -2.47 -0.21 26.00
N TYR A 130 -3.42 0.14 25.12
CA TYR A 130 -3.43 1.47 24.46
C TYR A 130 -4.78 2.18 24.61
N LEU A 131 -4.73 3.51 24.65
CA LEU A 131 -5.72 4.51 25.12
C LEU A 131 -7.18 4.39 24.64
N SER A 132 -7.53 3.43 23.80
CA SER A 132 -8.92 3.06 23.47
C SER A 132 -9.03 1.71 22.73
N GLY A 133 -8.06 0.80 22.91
CA GLY A 133 -8.05 -0.50 22.20
C GLY A 133 -7.61 -0.45 20.73
N TYR A 134 -7.19 0.72 20.22
CA TYR A 134 -6.57 0.86 18.89
C TYR A 134 -5.05 0.71 18.95
N ASN A 135 -4.46 -0.16 18.13
CA ASN A 135 -3.02 -0.45 18.16
C ASN A 135 -2.30 0.10 16.92
N TYR A 136 -1.59 1.21 17.07
CA TYR A 136 -0.90 1.88 15.96
C TYR A 136 0.34 1.13 15.41
N GLU A 137 0.71 0.00 16.02
CA GLU A 137 1.87 -0.81 15.61
C GLU A 137 1.45 -2.01 14.73
N VAL A 138 0.20 -2.08 14.29
CA VAL A 138 -0.29 -3.07 13.32
C VAL A 138 -1.02 -2.40 12.15
N TYR A 139 -1.17 -3.13 11.05
CA TYR A 139 -2.02 -2.68 9.93
C TYR A 139 -3.50 -2.93 10.26
N HIS A 140 -4.36 -2.00 9.83
CA HIS A 140 -5.79 -2.00 10.12
C HIS A 140 -6.64 -2.09 8.85
N SER A 141 -7.78 -2.78 8.94
CA SER A 141 -8.73 -2.79 7.81
C SER A 141 -9.34 -1.41 7.58
N LEU A 142 -9.98 -1.20 6.42
CA LEU A 142 -10.65 0.06 6.13
C LEU A 142 -11.69 0.43 7.21
N GLU A 143 -12.45 -0.56 7.67
CA GLU A 143 -13.51 -0.41 8.66
C GLU A 143 -12.93 -0.03 10.03
N GLU A 144 -11.80 -0.64 10.43
CA GLU A 144 -11.09 -0.28 11.66
C GLU A 144 -10.56 1.17 11.61
N ILE A 145 -9.99 1.58 10.48
CA ILE A 145 -9.52 2.97 10.29
C ILE A 145 -10.70 3.94 10.35
N GLN A 146 -11.84 3.63 9.71
CA GLN A 146 -13.02 4.50 9.77
C GLN A 146 -13.57 4.61 11.19
N ASN A 147 -13.68 3.50 11.92
CA ASN A 147 -14.10 3.48 13.33
C ASN A 147 -13.16 4.32 14.21
N TRP A 148 -11.85 4.25 13.96
CA TRP A 148 -10.85 5.10 14.60
C TRP A 148 -11.09 6.59 14.32
N MET A 149 -11.35 6.97 13.06
CA MET A 149 -11.67 8.36 12.71
C MET A 149 -12.92 8.86 13.46
N TYR A 150 -13.99 8.06 13.49
CA TYR A 150 -15.22 8.41 14.21
C TYR A 150 -14.99 8.57 15.71
N HIS A 151 -14.22 7.65 16.30
CA HIS A 151 -13.86 7.72 17.70
C HIS A 151 -13.10 9.01 18.01
N LEU A 152 -12.08 9.36 17.22
CA LEU A 152 -11.31 10.59 17.41
C LEU A 152 -12.16 11.86 17.23
N ASN A 153 -13.08 11.86 16.26
CA ASN A 153 -14.02 12.96 16.06
C ASN A 153 -14.92 13.20 17.29
N LYS A 154 -15.33 12.12 17.96
CA LYS A 154 -16.16 12.19 19.18
C LYS A 154 -15.35 12.60 20.42
N THR A 155 -14.14 12.08 20.57
CA THR A 155 -13.33 12.27 21.80
C THR A 155 -12.45 13.51 21.78
N HIS A 156 -12.13 14.07 20.60
CA HIS A 156 -11.28 15.25 20.46
C HIS A 156 -11.93 16.40 19.66
N PRO A 157 -13.20 16.80 19.92
CA PRO A 157 -13.94 17.73 19.07
C PRO A 157 -13.33 19.15 19.00
N GLY A 158 -12.46 19.52 19.95
CA GLY A 158 -11.72 20.81 19.93
C GLY A 158 -10.53 20.85 18.96
N LEU A 159 -10.06 19.68 18.52
CA LEU A 159 -8.88 19.53 17.64
C LEU A 159 -9.19 18.79 16.34
N ILE A 160 -10.17 17.89 16.33
CA ILE A 160 -10.47 17.02 15.20
C ILE A 160 -11.89 17.24 14.70
N HIS A 161 -12.02 17.33 13.39
CA HIS A 161 -13.28 17.26 12.68
C HIS A 161 -13.17 16.33 11.47
N VAL A 162 -13.99 15.28 11.43
CA VAL A 162 -14.06 14.33 10.32
C VAL A 162 -15.25 14.67 9.42
N PHE A 163 -15.01 14.69 8.11
CA PHE A 163 -16.04 14.91 7.10
C PHE A 163 -15.71 14.12 5.83
N SER A 164 -16.72 13.86 5.01
CA SER A 164 -16.55 13.23 3.70
C SER A 164 -16.42 14.28 2.60
N ILE A 165 -15.53 14.06 1.64
CA ILE A 165 -15.37 14.91 0.44
C ILE A 165 -16.00 14.31 -0.82
N GLY A 166 -16.59 13.12 -0.71
CA GLY A 166 -17.18 12.41 -1.84
C GLY A 166 -17.38 10.93 -1.56
N LYS A 167 -17.56 10.14 -2.62
CA LYS A 167 -17.64 8.68 -2.56
C LYS A 167 -16.68 8.09 -3.59
N SER A 168 -16.15 6.91 -3.29
CA SER A 168 -15.39 6.08 -4.22
C SER A 168 -16.28 5.49 -5.32
N TYR A 169 -15.67 4.77 -6.26
CA TYR A 169 -16.40 4.10 -7.33
C TYR A 169 -17.42 3.08 -6.80
N GLU A 170 -17.06 2.29 -5.79
CA GLU A 170 -17.95 1.31 -5.15
C GLU A 170 -18.84 1.94 -4.06
N GLY A 171 -18.88 3.27 -3.96
CA GLY A 171 -19.82 4.02 -3.12
C GLY A 171 -19.37 4.24 -1.67
N ARG A 172 -18.13 3.91 -1.32
CA ARG A 172 -17.59 4.13 0.03
C ARG A 172 -17.27 5.60 0.26
N PRO A 173 -17.55 6.17 1.44
CA PRO A 173 -17.25 7.56 1.74
C PRO A 173 -15.75 7.84 1.76
N LEU A 174 -15.36 9.01 1.25
CA LEU A 174 -13.97 9.50 1.21
C LEU A 174 -13.73 10.45 2.37
N TYR A 175 -13.29 9.91 3.52
CA TYR A 175 -13.13 10.68 4.75
C TYR A 175 -11.81 11.46 4.83
N VAL A 176 -11.91 12.67 5.36
CA VAL A 176 -10.77 13.55 5.70
C VAL A 176 -10.88 13.97 7.16
N LEU A 177 -9.76 13.87 7.88
CA LEU A 177 -9.55 14.43 9.22
C LEU A 177 -9.01 15.86 9.08
N LYS A 178 -9.76 16.86 9.53
CA LYS A 178 -9.22 18.21 9.78
C LYS A 178 -8.70 18.27 11.22
N LEU A 179 -7.37 18.31 11.35
CA LEU A 179 -6.65 18.38 12.62
C LEU A 179 -6.11 19.80 12.85
N GLY A 180 -6.39 20.35 14.03
CA GLY A 180 -5.84 21.61 14.53
C GLY A 180 -6.84 22.41 15.36
N ARG A 181 -6.33 23.26 16.26
CA ARG A 181 -7.19 24.03 17.18
C ARG A 181 -8.07 25.03 16.42
N LYS A 182 -9.37 25.07 16.77
CA LYS A 182 -10.30 26.11 16.33
C LYS A 182 -10.02 27.41 17.11
N SER A 183 -9.10 28.22 16.60
CA SER A 183 -8.65 29.46 17.28
C SER A 183 -8.82 30.72 16.45
N ARG A 184 -8.92 30.63 15.12
CA ARG A 184 -9.00 31.78 14.21
C ARG A 184 -9.94 31.46 13.04
N THR A 185 -10.55 32.50 12.49
CA THR A 185 -11.39 32.42 11.27
C THR A 185 -10.59 31.98 10.04
N TYR A 186 -9.32 32.40 9.94
CA TYR A 186 -8.40 32.00 8.87
C TYR A 186 -7.16 31.31 9.43
N LYS A 187 -6.85 30.10 8.93
CA LYS A 187 -5.60 29.38 9.15
C LYS A 187 -5.09 28.80 7.83
N ARG A 188 -3.77 28.81 7.64
CA ARG A 188 -3.12 28.09 6.53
C ARG A 188 -3.28 26.59 6.75
N ALA A 189 -3.21 25.81 5.69
CA ALA A 189 -3.40 24.38 5.77
C ALA A 189 -2.31 23.59 5.05
N VAL A 190 -2.12 22.37 5.51
CA VAL A 190 -1.32 21.33 4.86
C VAL A 190 -2.27 20.21 4.48
N TRP A 191 -2.20 19.74 3.24
CA TRP A 191 -2.86 18.52 2.82
C TRP A 191 -1.89 17.35 2.96
N ILE A 192 -2.37 16.26 3.58
CA ILE A 192 -1.65 15.00 3.72
C ILE A 192 -2.58 13.89 3.22
N ASP A 193 -2.15 13.12 2.24
CA ASP A 193 -2.86 11.90 1.84
C ASP A 193 -1.96 10.68 1.91
N CYS A 194 -2.61 9.55 2.14
CA CYS A 194 -2.01 8.25 2.26
C CYS A 194 -2.87 7.22 1.51
N GLY A 195 -2.26 6.09 1.12
CA GLY A 195 -2.97 4.95 0.53
C GLY A 195 -3.65 5.26 -0.81
N ILE A 196 -3.02 6.07 -1.67
CA ILE A 196 -3.46 6.24 -3.07
C ILE A 196 -3.23 4.96 -3.89
N HIS A 197 -2.16 4.21 -3.59
CA HIS A 197 -2.00 2.85 -4.06
C HIS A 197 -2.34 1.86 -2.94
N ALA A 198 -3.18 0.89 -3.26
CA ALA A 198 -3.80 0.02 -2.28
C ALA A 198 -2.83 -0.89 -1.51
N ARG A 199 -1.82 -1.44 -2.20
CA ARG A 199 -0.82 -2.35 -1.60
C ARG A 199 0.14 -1.70 -0.61
N GLU A 200 0.21 -0.38 -0.54
CA GLU A 200 1.21 0.39 0.23
C GLU A 200 0.75 0.60 1.70
N TRP A 201 0.47 -0.48 2.43
CA TRP A 201 -0.18 -0.44 3.76
C TRP A 201 0.52 0.42 4.83
N ILE A 202 1.83 0.63 4.72
CA ILE A 202 2.58 1.51 5.62
C ILE A 202 2.19 2.98 5.48
N SER A 203 1.71 3.40 4.30
CA SER A 203 1.28 4.78 4.06
C SER A 203 0.04 5.12 4.92
N PRO A 204 -1.10 4.38 4.86
CA PRO A 204 -2.20 4.59 5.78
C PRO A 204 -1.83 4.49 7.26
N ALA A 205 -0.93 3.56 7.63
CA ALA A 205 -0.45 3.43 9.00
C ALA A 205 0.29 4.69 9.48
N PHE A 206 1.14 5.28 8.62
CA PHE A 206 1.81 6.55 8.92
C PHE A 206 0.81 7.69 9.14
N CYS A 207 -0.22 7.84 8.30
CA CYS A 207 -1.23 8.88 8.50
C CYS A 207 -1.93 8.77 9.87
N GLN A 208 -2.19 7.54 10.33
CA GLN A 208 -2.77 7.29 11.66
C GLN A 208 -1.77 7.63 12.77
N TRP A 209 -0.51 7.23 12.60
CA TRP A 209 0.56 7.55 13.55
C TRP A 209 0.80 9.05 13.69
N PHE A 210 0.79 9.80 12.58
CA PHE A 210 0.91 11.26 12.59
C PHE A 210 -0.19 11.91 13.45
N VAL A 211 -1.44 11.45 13.31
CA VAL A 211 -2.56 11.96 14.12
C VAL A 211 -2.39 11.60 15.59
N LYS A 212 -1.98 10.36 15.90
CA LYS A 212 -1.66 9.92 17.26
C LYS A 212 -0.62 10.84 17.90
N GLU A 213 0.53 11.00 17.25
CA GLU A 213 1.63 11.83 17.78
C GLU A 213 1.21 13.27 17.97
N ALA A 214 0.46 13.83 17.00
CA ALA A 214 -0.04 15.19 17.11
C ALA A 214 -1.00 15.39 18.29
N LEU A 215 -1.87 14.41 18.59
CA LEU A 215 -2.76 14.47 19.75
C LEU A 215 -2.01 14.29 21.07
N LEU A 216 -1.10 13.31 21.16
CA LEU A 216 -0.34 13.01 22.38
C LEU A 216 0.61 14.14 22.76
N THR A 217 1.25 14.76 21.77
CA THR A 217 2.31 15.76 22.01
C THR A 217 1.82 17.19 21.96
N TYR A 218 0.56 17.46 21.59
CA TYR A 218 0.02 18.82 21.48
C TYR A 218 0.20 19.68 22.75
N LYS A 219 0.15 19.08 23.94
CA LYS A 219 0.34 19.79 25.21
C LYS A 219 1.80 19.91 25.64
N SER A 220 2.64 18.93 25.30
CA SER A 220 4.02 18.79 25.78
C SER A 220 5.08 19.33 24.81
N ASP A 221 4.92 19.10 23.49
CA ASP A 221 5.85 19.61 22.48
C ASP A 221 5.45 21.03 22.01
N PRO A 222 6.28 22.06 22.28
CA PRO A 222 6.00 23.42 21.83
C PRO A 222 5.92 23.54 20.30
N THR A 223 6.63 22.70 19.55
CA THR A 223 6.62 22.71 18.08
C THR A 223 5.29 22.19 17.55
N MET A 224 4.85 20.99 17.97
CA MET A 224 3.53 20.47 17.63
C MET A 224 2.40 21.41 18.04
N ARG A 225 2.46 21.95 19.26
CA ARG A 225 1.49 22.95 19.74
C ARG A 225 1.42 24.18 18.84
N LYS A 226 2.57 24.72 18.44
CA LYS A 226 2.65 25.86 17.51
C LYS A 226 2.06 25.50 16.16
N MET A 227 2.37 24.32 15.61
CA MET A 227 1.81 23.83 14.34
C MET A 227 0.28 23.75 14.41
N LEU A 228 -0.30 23.03 15.38
CA LEU A 228 -1.74 22.86 15.48
C LEU A 228 -2.50 24.16 15.81
N ASN A 229 -1.84 25.14 16.43
CA ASN A 229 -2.42 26.46 16.69
C ASN A 229 -2.46 27.37 15.46
N HIS A 230 -1.53 27.21 14.51
CA HIS A 230 -1.39 28.09 13.34
C HIS A 230 -1.80 27.44 12.01
N LEU A 231 -1.81 26.11 11.95
CA LEU A 231 -2.13 25.32 10.76
C LEU A 231 -3.35 24.44 10.99
N TYR A 232 -4.05 24.12 9.91
CA TYR A 232 -4.85 22.91 9.81
C TYR A 232 -4.10 21.86 9.01
N PHE A 233 -4.17 20.61 9.45
CA PHE A 233 -3.76 19.46 8.65
C PHE A 233 -5.02 18.77 8.17
N TYR A 234 -5.24 18.74 6.85
CA TYR A 234 -6.28 17.92 6.23
C TYR A 234 -5.64 16.59 5.87
N ILE A 235 -6.01 15.54 6.58
CA ILE A 235 -5.38 14.22 6.51
C ILE A 235 -6.38 13.24 5.94
N MET A 236 -6.07 12.63 4.81
CA MET A 236 -6.84 11.55 4.18
C MET A 236 -6.10 10.22 4.38
N PRO A 237 -6.43 9.42 5.41
CA PRO A 237 -5.65 8.22 5.74
C PRO A 237 -5.67 7.14 4.64
N VAL A 238 -6.77 7.05 3.90
CA VAL A 238 -6.92 6.11 2.79
C VAL A 238 -7.58 6.85 1.61
N PHE A 239 -6.78 7.16 0.59
CA PHE A 239 -7.23 7.82 -0.62
C PHE A 239 -8.05 6.85 -1.50
N ASN A 240 -7.48 5.68 -1.79
CA ASN A 240 -8.09 4.65 -2.62
C ASN A 240 -8.79 3.61 -1.72
N VAL A 241 -9.95 3.97 -1.17
CA VAL A 241 -10.68 3.14 -0.20
C VAL A 241 -11.13 1.79 -0.77
N ASP A 242 -11.52 1.75 -2.05
CA ASP A 242 -11.97 0.50 -2.68
C ASP A 242 -10.79 -0.45 -2.94
N GLY A 243 -9.70 0.08 -3.49
CA GLY A 243 -8.48 -0.69 -3.69
C GLY A 243 -7.91 -1.18 -2.37
N TYR A 244 -7.85 -0.32 -1.33
CA TYR A 244 -7.35 -0.69 -0.02
C TYR A 244 -8.17 -1.84 0.57
N HIS A 245 -9.50 -1.73 0.57
CA HIS A 245 -10.38 -2.83 1.01
C HIS A 245 -10.15 -4.11 0.19
N PHE A 246 -10.01 -4.02 -1.13
CA PHE A 246 -9.72 -5.17 -1.99
C PHE A 246 -8.37 -5.84 -1.68
N SER A 247 -7.37 -5.06 -1.25
CA SER A 247 -6.07 -5.60 -0.82
C SER A 247 -6.13 -6.40 0.49
N TRP A 248 -7.14 -6.13 1.32
CA TRP A 248 -7.40 -6.89 2.53
C TRP A 248 -8.20 -8.16 2.26
N THR A 249 -9.12 -8.13 1.30
CA THR A 249 -10.14 -9.19 1.13
C THR A 249 -9.89 -10.12 -0.05
N SER A 250 -9.07 -9.74 -1.02
CA SER A 250 -8.93 -10.51 -2.27
C SER A 250 -7.50 -10.54 -2.82
N ASP A 251 -6.88 -9.38 -3.04
CA ASP A 251 -5.58 -9.30 -3.72
C ASP A 251 -4.65 -8.32 -3.01
N ARG A 252 -3.82 -8.84 -2.08
CA ARG A 252 -2.82 -8.07 -1.33
C ARG A 252 -1.97 -7.12 -2.16
N PHE A 253 -1.61 -7.47 -3.40
CA PHE A 253 -0.72 -6.66 -4.24
C PHE A 253 -1.47 -5.79 -5.24
N TRP A 254 -2.80 -5.70 -5.14
CA TRP A 254 -3.60 -4.75 -5.89
C TRP A 254 -3.12 -3.31 -5.65
N ARG A 255 -2.96 -2.54 -6.73
CA ARG A 255 -2.46 -1.16 -6.71
C ARG A 255 -3.56 -0.13 -7.00
N LYS A 256 -4.33 -0.37 -8.05
CA LYS A 256 -5.24 0.59 -8.71
C LYS A 256 -6.53 0.87 -7.93
N THR A 257 -7.36 1.78 -8.41
CA THR A 257 -8.77 1.91 -7.98
C THR A 257 -9.57 0.64 -8.36
N ARG A 258 -10.91 0.65 -8.16
CA ARG A 258 -11.79 -0.48 -8.52
C ARG A 258 -12.85 -0.15 -9.57
N SER A 259 -12.67 0.95 -10.29
CA SER A 259 -13.53 1.33 -11.41
C SER A 259 -13.60 0.25 -12.48
N ARG A 260 -14.76 0.10 -13.12
CA ARG A 260 -14.95 -0.86 -14.21
C ARG A 260 -14.61 -0.21 -15.54
N SER A 261 -13.86 -0.92 -16.37
CA SER A 261 -13.78 -0.61 -17.80
C SER A 261 -14.98 -1.24 -18.51
N SER A 262 -15.64 -0.49 -19.39
CA SER A 262 -16.77 -0.99 -20.18
C SER A 262 -16.35 -1.98 -21.27
N ARG A 263 -15.09 -1.92 -21.70
CA ARG A 263 -14.56 -2.69 -22.84
C ARG A 263 -13.66 -3.86 -22.44
N PHE A 264 -13.08 -3.82 -21.25
CA PHE A 264 -12.10 -4.81 -20.81
C PHE A 264 -12.53 -5.47 -19.52
N ARG A 265 -12.17 -6.74 -19.33
CA ARG A 265 -12.39 -7.47 -18.06
C ARG A 265 -11.52 -6.94 -16.91
N CYS A 266 -10.52 -6.12 -17.21
CA CYS A 266 -9.62 -5.48 -16.26
C CYS A 266 -10.32 -4.32 -15.51
N ARG A 267 -9.86 -4.06 -14.29
CA ARG A 267 -10.43 -3.04 -13.41
C ARG A 267 -9.38 -2.06 -12.91
N GLY A 268 -9.85 -0.88 -12.55
CA GLY A 268 -9.08 0.13 -11.86
C GLY A 268 -8.17 0.94 -12.77
N VAL A 269 -7.91 2.15 -12.30
CA VAL A 269 -6.98 3.14 -12.83
C VAL A 269 -5.91 3.40 -11.80
N ASP A 270 -4.68 3.68 -12.24
CA ASP A 270 -3.66 4.23 -11.37
C ASP A 270 -4.07 5.66 -10.98
N ALA A 271 -4.53 5.82 -9.73
CA ALA A 271 -4.97 7.11 -9.22
C ALA A 271 -3.86 8.18 -9.27
N ASN A 272 -2.59 7.80 -9.26
CA ASN A 272 -1.45 8.71 -9.38
C ASN A 272 -0.98 8.93 -10.84
N ARG A 273 -1.74 8.44 -11.83
CA ARG A 273 -1.64 8.80 -13.26
C ARG A 273 -2.90 9.49 -13.80
N ASN A 274 -3.91 9.66 -12.96
CA ASN A 274 -5.21 10.18 -13.37
C ASN A 274 -5.37 11.70 -13.12
N TRP A 275 -4.35 12.41 -12.65
CA TRP A 275 -4.46 13.85 -12.36
C TRP A 275 -4.45 14.71 -13.63
N LYS A 276 -5.10 15.89 -13.59
CA LYS A 276 -5.14 16.85 -14.71
C LYS A 276 -3.84 17.66 -14.85
N VAL A 277 -2.72 16.97 -15.03
CA VAL A 277 -1.41 17.56 -15.30
C VAL A 277 -0.63 16.62 -16.22
N LYS A 278 -0.38 17.06 -17.47
CA LYS A 278 0.29 16.24 -18.50
C LYS A 278 -0.18 14.78 -18.48
N TRP A 279 -1.50 14.63 -18.60
CA TRP A 279 -2.19 13.38 -18.34
C TRP A 279 -1.87 12.34 -19.43
N CYS A 280 -1.61 11.12 -18.97
CA CYS A 280 -1.28 9.95 -19.78
C CYS A 280 -0.08 10.11 -20.73
N ASP A 281 0.90 10.91 -20.31
CA ASP A 281 2.19 11.05 -20.97
C ASP A 281 3.17 9.95 -20.49
N GLU A 282 4.48 10.19 -20.65
CA GLU A 282 5.54 9.27 -20.24
C GLU A 282 5.36 8.68 -18.81
N GLY A 283 5.51 7.36 -18.70
CA GLY A 283 5.37 6.63 -17.44
C GLY A 283 3.94 6.28 -17.03
N ALA A 284 2.96 6.51 -17.91
CA ALA A 284 1.60 6.02 -17.80
C ALA A 284 1.27 5.04 -18.95
N SER A 285 0.13 4.36 -18.87
CA SER A 285 -0.38 3.50 -19.95
C SER A 285 -1.82 3.86 -20.33
N MET A 286 -2.14 3.73 -21.62
CA MET A 286 -3.51 3.82 -22.14
C MET A 286 -4.24 2.47 -22.07
N HIS A 287 -3.55 1.38 -21.77
CA HIS A 287 -4.13 0.04 -21.79
C HIS A 287 -4.75 -0.32 -20.42
N PRO A 288 -6.08 -0.61 -20.33
CA PRO A 288 -6.77 -0.75 -19.04
C PRO A 288 -6.30 -1.88 -18.12
N CYS A 289 -5.59 -2.86 -18.66
CA CYS A 289 -5.05 -3.96 -17.85
C CYS A 289 -3.71 -3.63 -17.20
N ASP A 290 -3.05 -2.55 -17.61
CA ASP A 290 -1.74 -2.20 -17.09
C ASP A 290 -1.86 -1.54 -15.71
N ASP A 291 -0.87 -1.77 -14.86
CA ASP A 291 -0.86 -1.19 -13.50
C ASP A 291 -0.68 0.32 -13.49
N ALA A 292 -0.08 0.89 -14.54
CA ALA A 292 0.08 2.33 -14.76
C ALA A 292 -1.04 2.94 -15.61
N TYR A 293 -2.17 2.25 -15.81
CA TYR A 293 -3.29 2.74 -16.61
C TYR A 293 -3.78 4.11 -16.11
N CYS A 294 -3.78 5.13 -16.97
CA CYS A 294 -4.08 6.52 -16.62
C CYS A 294 -5.57 6.86 -16.55
N GLY A 295 -6.45 5.93 -16.92
CA GLY A 295 -7.88 6.13 -17.01
C GLY A 295 -8.35 6.53 -18.41
N PRO A 296 -9.66 6.73 -18.63
CA PRO A 296 -10.20 7.17 -19.91
C PRO A 296 -10.02 8.67 -20.17
N PHE A 297 -9.86 9.50 -19.13
CA PHE A 297 -9.64 10.94 -19.20
C PHE A 297 -9.10 11.46 -17.84
N PRO A 298 -8.49 12.67 -17.75
CA PRO A 298 -8.00 13.19 -16.49
C PRO A 298 -9.13 13.42 -15.47
N GLU A 299 -8.88 13.02 -14.23
CA GLU A 299 -9.82 13.01 -13.11
C GLU A 299 -11.08 12.16 -13.38
N SER A 300 -10.93 11.04 -14.11
CA SER A 300 -12.00 10.06 -14.30
C SER A 300 -12.39 9.33 -13.01
N GLU A 301 -11.42 9.13 -12.12
CA GLU A 301 -11.67 8.38 -10.89
C GLU A 301 -12.38 9.28 -9.87
N PRO A 302 -13.49 8.84 -9.28
CA PRO A 302 -14.26 9.66 -8.34
C PRO A 302 -13.44 10.03 -7.09
N GLU A 303 -12.49 9.19 -6.69
CA GLU A 303 -11.52 9.46 -5.61
C GLU A 303 -10.62 10.65 -5.97
N VAL A 304 -10.01 10.59 -7.15
CA VAL A 304 -9.12 11.66 -7.66
C VAL A 304 -9.91 12.94 -7.89
N LYS A 305 -11.12 12.84 -8.44
CA LYS A 305 -12.01 13.97 -8.68
C LYS A 305 -12.40 14.68 -7.37
N ALA A 306 -12.74 13.93 -6.34
CA ALA A 306 -13.12 14.46 -5.04
C ALA A 306 -11.97 15.26 -4.41
N VAL A 307 -10.76 14.69 -4.39
CA VAL A 307 -9.58 15.37 -3.84
C VAL A 307 -9.21 16.59 -4.68
N ALA A 308 -9.14 16.48 -6.00
CA ALA A 308 -8.84 17.61 -6.88
C ALA A 308 -9.84 18.76 -6.71
N THR A 309 -11.12 18.45 -6.55
CA THR A 309 -12.18 19.44 -6.29
C THR A 309 -12.01 20.10 -4.92
N PHE A 310 -11.72 19.31 -3.88
CA PHE A 310 -11.44 19.83 -2.54
C PHE A 310 -10.23 20.77 -2.54
N LEU A 311 -9.11 20.36 -3.15
CA LEU A 311 -7.89 21.16 -3.24
C LEU A 311 -8.13 22.46 -4.02
N ARG A 312 -8.82 22.40 -5.16
CA ARG A 312 -9.17 23.59 -5.96
C ARG A 312 -10.02 24.57 -5.16
N LYS A 313 -11.02 24.09 -4.40
CA LYS A 313 -11.86 24.90 -3.52
C LYS A 313 -11.05 25.59 -2.41
N HIS A 314 -10.01 24.93 -1.88
CA HIS A 314 -9.21 25.42 -0.75
C HIS A 314 -7.82 25.96 -1.13
N ARG A 315 -7.55 26.19 -2.43
CA ARG A 315 -6.23 26.59 -2.96
C ARG A 315 -5.61 27.84 -2.32
N LYS A 316 -6.44 28.76 -1.80
CA LYS A 316 -5.96 29.98 -1.12
C LYS A 316 -5.44 29.69 0.30
N HIS A 317 -5.78 28.55 0.88
CA HIS A 317 -5.46 28.17 2.26
C HIS A 317 -4.37 27.10 2.33
N ILE A 318 -4.39 26.13 1.41
CA ILE A 318 -3.43 25.02 1.37
C ILE A 318 -2.07 25.54 0.87
N ARG A 319 -1.02 25.33 1.67
CA ARG A 319 0.34 25.81 1.40
C ARG A 319 1.34 24.69 1.15
N ALA A 320 1.00 23.45 1.49
CA ALA A 320 1.79 22.26 1.21
C ALA A 320 0.86 21.07 0.92
N TYR A 321 1.32 20.18 0.04
CA TYR A 321 0.70 18.91 -0.30
C TYR A 321 1.75 17.82 -0.08
N LEU A 322 1.45 16.84 0.76
CA LEU A 322 2.32 15.72 1.08
C LEU A 322 1.55 14.43 0.80
N SER A 323 2.01 13.63 -0.16
CA SER A 323 1.43 12.32 -0.45
C SER A 323 2.44 11.25 -0.06
N PHE A 324 2.03 10.35 0.83
CA PHE A 324 2.89 9.32 1.38
C PHE A 324 2.71 8.01 0.62
N HIS A 325 3.83 7.42 0.22
CA HIS A 325 3.90 6.22 -0.60
C HIS A 325 4.90 5.22 -0.03
N ALA A 326 4.89 4.00 -0.55
CA ALA A 326 5.95 3.02 -0.31
C ALA A 326 6.22 2.12 -1.52
N TYR A 327 7.43 1.62 -1.71
CA TYR A 327 8.63 1.75 -0.86
C TYR A 327 9.70 2.59 -1.57
N ALA A 328 10.99 2.34 -1.25
CA ALA A 328 12.21 2.91 -1.83
C ALA A 328 12.90 4.03 -1.03
N GLN A 329 12.33 4.49 0.09
CA GLN A 329 12.93 5.52 0.97
C GLN A 329 13.36 6.77 0.18
N MET A 330 12.39 7.39 -0.49
CA MET A 330 12.62 8.59 -1.30
C MET A 330 11.73 9.75 -0.82
N LEU A 331 12.28 10.97 -0.82
CA LEU A 331 11.53 12.21 -0.69
C LEU A 331 11.58 12.95 -2.03
N LEU A 332 10.48 12.89 -2.76
CA LEU A 332 10.39 13.41 -4.12
C LEU A 332 9.63 14.73 -4.15
N TYR A 333 10.02 15.61 -5.06
CA TYR A 333 9.29 16.83 -5.37
C TYR A 333 9.15 17.02 -6.89
N PRO A 334 8.27 17.91 -7.37
CA PRO A 334 8.06 18.09 -8.80
C PRO A 334 9.33 18.53 -9.56
N TYR A 335 9.40 18.37 -10.88
CA TYR A 335 8.40 17.70 -11.73
C TYR A 335 8.73 16.22 -11.91
N SER A 336 7.69 15.40 -12.05
CA SER A 336 7.80 14.01 -12.50
C SER A 336 7.66 13.91 -14.03
N TYR A 337 6.73 14.66 -14.63
CA TYR A 337 6.38 14.57 -16.05
C TYR A 337 7.37 15.26 -17.01
N LYS A 338 8.42 15.92 -16.48
CA LYS A 338 9.44 16.59 -17.30
C LYS A 338 10.74 16.77 -16.54
N TYR A 339 11.84 16.78 -17.29
CA TYR A 339 13.16 17.18 -16.83
C TYR A 339 13.28 18.70 -16.84
N ALA A 340 12.81 19.34 -15.77
CA ALA A 340 12.93 20.79 -15.60
C ALA A 340 12.98 21.18 -14.12
N THR A 341 13.71 22.25 -13.84
CA THR A 341 13.77 22.85 -12.51
C THR A 341 12.42 23.45 -12.11
N ILE A 342 12.01 23.25 -10.86
CA ILE A 342 10.81 23.87 -10.31
C ILE A 342 11.03 25.35 -9.94
N PRO A 343 9.96 26.16 -9.96
CA PRO A 343 9.99 27.46 -9.29
C PRO A 343 10.38 27.29 -7.82
N ASN A 344 11.18 28.22 -7.28
CA ASN A 344 11.70 28.20 -5.91
C ASN A 344 12.52 26.94 -5.56
N PHE A 345 13.23 26.35 -6.54
CA PHE A 345 14.07 25.15 -6.37
C PHE A 345 14.92 25.17 -5.10
N SER A 346 15.70 26.22 -4.86
CA SER A 346 16.59 26.30 -3.68
C SER A 346 15.84 26.13 -2.35
N CYS A 347 14.62 26.67 -2.24
CA CYS A 347 13.80 26.55 -1.04
C CYS A 347 13.31 25.11 -0.84
N VAL A 348 12.79 24.48 -1.91
CA VAL A 348 12.26 23.11 -1.85
C VAL A 348 13.40 22.10 -1.64
N GLU A 349 14.53 22.28 -2.32
CA GLU A 349 15.70 21.43 -2.17
C GLU A 349 16.29 21.52 -0.76
N SER A 350 16.41 22.73 -0.20
CA SER A 350 16.86 22.91 1.19
C SER A 350 15.89 22.26 2.19
N ALA A 351 14.57 22.35 1.94
CA ALA A 351 13.57 21.71 2.78
C ALA A 351 13.65 20.18 2.69
N ALA A 352 13.83 19.62 1.50
CA ALA A 352 14.02 18.20 1.26
C ALA A 352 15.27 17.68 1.98
N TYR A 353 16.42 18.35 1.81
CA TYR A 353 17.67 18.04 2.50
C TYR A 353 17.52 18.02 4.03
N LYS A 354 16.89 19.06 4.60
CA LYS A 354 16.65 19.13 6.05
C LYS A 354 15.72 18.02 6.52
N ALA A 355 14.68 17.69 5.76
CA ALA A 355 13.75 16.63 6.09
C ALA A 355 14.43 15.24 6.08
N VAL A 356 15.23 14.91 5.06
CA VAL A 356 15.94 13.61 5.02
C VAL A 356 16.99 13.49 6.11
N ASN A 357 17.67 14.59 6.49
CA ASN A 357 18.61 14.58 7.60
C ASN A 357 17.90 14.38 8.95
N ALA A 358 16.73 15.00 9.14
CA ALA A 358 15.90 14.78 10.32
C ALA A 358 15.39 13.32 10.40
N LEU A 359 15.02 12.71 9.26
CA LEU A 359 14.68 11.28 9.22
C LEU A 359 15.88 10.40 9.59
N ARG A 360 17.05 10.71 9.03
CA ARG A 360 18.30 9.98 9.32
C ARG A 360 18.69 10.10 10.79
N SER A 361 18.48 11.24 11.45
CA SER A 361 18.91 11.42 12.85
C SER A 361 18.15 10.55 13.86
N VAL A 362 16.97 10.01 13.51
CA VAL A 362 16.19 9.17 14.44
C VAL A 362 16.72 7.74 14.46
N TYR A 363 16.89 7.12 13.30
CA TYR A 363 17.22 5.67 13.18
C TYR A 363 18.36 5.36 12.21
N GLY A 364 19.07 6.37 11.69
CA GLY A 364 20.14 6.18 10.71
C GLY A 364 19.68 5.84 9.29
N VAL A 365 18.36 5.74 9.05
CA VAL A 365 17.78 5.35 7.75
C VAL A 365 18.05 6.44 6.71
N GLN A 366 18.65 6.05 5.59
CA GLN A 366 19.00 6.96 4.50
C GLN A 366 17.85 7.09 3.51
N TYR A 367 17.49 8.33 3.18
CA TYR A 367 16.52 8.67 2.14
C TYR A 367 17.21 9.37 0.98
N ARG A 368 16.89 8.96 -0.25
CA ARG A 368 17.22 9.75 -1.45
C ARG A 368 16.21 10.90 -1.55
N TYR A 369 16.61 12.02 -2.12
CA TYR A 369 15.70 13.12 -2.41
C TYR A 369 16.08 13.82 -3.72
N GLY A 370 15.10 14.50 -4.32
CA GLY A 370 15.31 15.23 -5.57
C GLY A 370 14.03 15.36 -6.41
N PRO A 371 14.14 15.93 -7.62
CA PRO A 371 13.05 15.97 -8.57
C PRO A 371 12.65 14.55 -8.97
N ALA A 372 11.34 14.28 -8.96
CA ALA A 372 10.82 12.95 -9.28
C ALA A 372 11.29 12.42 -10.64
N SER A 373 11.43 13.28 -11.66
CA SER A 373 11.90 12.90 -13.01
C SER A 373 13.31 12.31 -13.02
N SER A 374 14.19 12.70 -12.10
CA SER A 374 15.60 12.27 -12.06
C SER A 374 15.93 11.32 -10.92
N THR A 375 15.05 11.19 -9.93
CA THR A 375 15.31 10.37 -8.73
C THR A 375 14.62 9.01 -8.76
N LEU A 376 13.46 8.92 -9.44
CA LEU A 376 12.67 7.68 -9.57
C LEU A 376 13.35 6.59 -10.38
#